data_AF-J9G061-F1
#
_entry.id   AF-J9G061-F1
#
_cell.length_a   1.000
_cell.length_b   1.000
_cell.length_c   1.000
_cell.angle_alpha   90.00
_cell.angle_beta   90.00
_cell.angle_gamma   90.00
#
_symmetry.space_group_name_H-M   'P 1'
#
loop_
_entity.id
_entity.type
_entity.pdbx_description
1 polymer ?
#
loop_
_entity_poly.entity_id
_entity_poly.type
_entity_poly.pdbx_seq_one_letter_code
_entity_poly.pdbx_strand_id
1 'polypeptide(L)'
;MKLDDDLAEKLAIIFAEQLGEFMPEFVEYYIQQTDHELKLTSLSKRTTAWVKTWSKDLGEIMKLTSHKEIENILEKGLKDGIGINTFTRNILNSGIRDEYYKARRVAVTEVLTAHRAAQQEAFMQSPAVEDKKWRHTGAYRNKPRQNHVDMDGQQVPVNEPFELSGINGGTHYPMFPGDPILPPEERINCHCIQQPVVNKKILGLSLEERQRLQQEAIDNMDDEWEKELDAKNKAKAGIED
;
A
#
# COMPACT_ATOMS: atom_id res chain seq x y z
N MET A 1 8.14 -1.57 32.19
CA MET A 1 8.09 -1.83 30.74
C MET A 1 6.63 -1.71 30.30
N LYS A 2 6.16 -0.50 29.97
CA LYS A 2 4.79 -0.17 29.53
C LYS A 2 4.72 1.08 28.62
N LEU A 3 5.86 1.69 28.32
CA LEU A 3 5.96 2.91 27.51
C LEU A 3 6.08 2.62 26.00
N ASP A 4 6.40 1.37 25.63
CA ASP A 4 6.82 1.02 24.26
C ASP A 4 5.67 0.44 23.39
N ASP A 5 4.63 -0.14 23.98
CA ASP A 5 3.41 -0.51 23.24
C ASP A 5 2.50 0.69 22.94
N ASP A 6 2.55 1.71 23.80
CA ASP A 6 1.79 2.95 23.67
C ASP A 6 2.20 3.77 22.43
N LEU A 7 3.47 3.68 21.97
CA LEU A 7 3.93 4.42 20.80
C LEU A 7 3.36 3.88 19.50
N ALA A 8 3.39 2.57 19.27
CA ALA A 8 2.84 1.96 18.06
C ALA A 8 1.33 2.20 17.96
N GLU A 9 0.61 2.09 19.09
CA GLU A 9 -0.82 2.36 19.15
C GLU A 9 -1.14 3.83 18.84
N LYS A 10 -0.39 4.78 19.41
CA LYS A 10 -0.55 6.21 19.09
C LYS A 10 -0.26 6.53 17.63
N LEU A 11 0.79 5.95 17.06
CA LEU A 11 1.11 6.12 15.65
C LEU A 11 0.01 5.53 14.75
N ALA A 12 -0.51 4.36 15.10
CA ALA A 12 -1.61 3.74 14.38
C ALA A 12 -2.87 4.61 14.39
N ILE A 13 -3.20 5.25 15.52
CA ILE A 13 -4.33 6.20 15.62
C ILE A 13 -4.09 7.40 14.69
N ILE A 14 -2.91 8.02 14.75
CA ILE A 14 -2.56 9.17 13.90
C ILE A 14 -2.64 8.81 12.42
N PHE A 15 -2.07 7.66 12.02
CA PHE A 15 -2.14 7.21 10.63
C PHE A 15 -3.56 6.90 10.18
N ALA A 16 -4.39 6.30 11.05
CA ALA A 16 -5.78 6.00 10.71
C ALA A 16 -6.61 7.28 10.53
N GLU A 17 -6.39 8.30 11.37
CA GLU A 17 -7.02 9.61 11.23
C GLU A 17 -6.61 10.29 9.92
N GLN A 18 -5.30 10.39 9.66
CA GLN A 18 -4.78 11.07 8.47
C GLN A 18 -5.14 10.35 7.17
N LEU A 19 -4.96 9.02 7.11
CA LEU A 19 -5.35 8.24 5.94
C LEU A 19 -6.86 8.25 5.76
N GLY A 20 -7.64 8.20 6.84
CA GLY A 20 -9.10 8.30 6.78
C GLY A 20 -9.60 9.65 6.24
N GLU A 21 -8.90 10.74 6.56
CA GLU A 21 -9.18 12.09 6.05
C GLU A 21 -8.85 12.22 4.56
N PHE A 22 -7.67 11.78 4.12
CA PHE A 22 -7.23 12.00 2.74
C PHE A 22 -7.73 10.96 1.73
N MET A 23 -8.09 9.74 2.18
CA MET A 23 -8.49 8.67 1.27
C MET A 23 -9.70 9.05 0.39
N PRO A 24 -10.80 9.61 0.93
CA PRO A 24 -11.92 10.06 0.11
C PRO A 24 -11.51 11.09 -0.96
N GLU A 25 -10.66 12.06 -0.62
CA GLU A 25 -10.19 13.09 -1.55
C GLU A 25 -9.38 12.49 -2.70
N PHE A 26 -8.47 11.55 -2.40
CA PHE A 26 -7.68 10.87 -3.42
C PHE A 26 -8.52 9.97 -4.31
N VAL A 27 -9.46 9.23 -3.74
CA VAL A 27 -10.37 8.36 -4.52
C VAL A 27 -11.22 9.21 -5.45
N GLU A 28 -11.83 10.30 -4.95
CA GLU A 28 -12.62 11.21 -5.80
C GLU A 28 -11.77 11.81 -6.93
N TYR A 29 -10.54 12.25 -6.63
CA TYR A 29 -9.62 12.74 -7.64
C TYR A 29 -9.39 11.71 -8.76
N TYR A 30 -9.11 10.46 -8.42
CA TYR A 30 -8.85 9.40 -9.42
C TYR A 30 -10.11 8.95 -10.15
N ILE A 31 -11.29 8.95 -9.51
CA ILE A 31 -12.58 8.74 -10.19
C ILE A 31 -12.71 9.77 -11.31
N GLN A 32 -12.52 11.05 -10.99
CA GLN A 32 -12.64 12.17 -11.93
C GLN A 32 -11.61 12.14 -13.07
N GLN A 33 -10.44 11.51 -12.86
CA GLN A 33 -9.47 11.30 -13.95
C GLN A 33 -9.97 10.30 -15.01
N THR A 34 -10.81 9.33 -14.61
CA THR A 34 -11.40 8.34 -15.53
C THR A 34 -12.75 8.79 -16.08
N ASP A 35 -13.54 9.45 -15.24
CA ASP A 35 -14.87 9.93 -15.52
C ASP A 35 -15.16 11.25 -14.77
N HIS A 36 -14.99 12.37 -15.46
CA HIS A 36 -15.07 13.71 -14.88
C HIS A 36 -16.42 14.10 -14.25
N GLU A 37 -17.52 13.43 -14.61
CA GLU A 37 -18.84 13.73 -14.06
C GLU A 37 -19.18 12.85 -12.85
N LEU A 38 -18.49 11.72 -12.70
CA LEU A 38 -18.71 10.80 -11.60
C LEU A 38 -18.05 11.36 -10.32
N LYS A 39 -18.72 11.13 -9.19
CA LYS A 39 -18.27 11.59 -7.88
C LYS A 39 -18.16 10.43 -6.92
N LEU A 40 -17.35 10.60 -5.88
CA LEU A 40 -17.33 9.64 -4.79
C LEU A 40 -18.62 9.77 -3.98
N THR A 41 -19.32 8.65 -3.77
CA THR A 41 -20.48 8.57 -2.86
C THR A 41 -20.06 8.05 -1.49
N SER A 42 -19.28 6.97 -1.47
CA SER A 42 -18.71 6.36 -0.27
C SER A 42 -17.45 5.58 -0.60
N LEU A 43 -16.56 5.42 0.37
CA LEU A 43 -15.51 4.41 0.30
C LEU A 43 -16.11 3.03 0.56
N SER A 44 -15.58 2.00 -0.11
CA SER A 44 -15.92 0.61 0.22
C SER A 44 -15.47 0.25 1.64
N LYS A 45 -16.14 -0.74 2.23
CA LYS A 45 -15.75 -1.40 3.48
C LYS A 45 -14.35 -2.01 3.36
N ARG A 46 -14.00 -2.53 2.18
CA ARG A 46 -12.66 -3.07 1.88
C ARG A 46 -11.58 -2.01 2.07
N THR A 47 -11.75 -0.83 1.46
CA THR A 47 -10.78 0.27 1.59
C THR A 47 -10.77 0.88 2.98
N THR A 48 -11.92 0.98 3.63
CA THR A 48 -12.01 1.43 5.04
C THR A 48 -11.28 0.46 5.98
N ALA A 49 -11.40 -0.86 5.76
CA ALA A 49 -10.68 -1.88 6.51
C ALA A 49 -9.17 -1.86 6.20
N TRP A 50 -8.79 -1.64 4.94
CA TRP A 50 -7.41 -1.48 4.53
C TRP A 50 -6.74 -0.32 5.26
N VAL A 51 -7.39 0.86 5.34
CA VAL A 51 -6.87 2.01 6.09
C VAL A 51 -6.57 1.64 7.54
N LYS A 52 -7.49 0.94 8.21
CA LYS A 52 -7.33 0.54 9.62
C LYS A 52 -6.18 -0.46 9.80
N THR A 53 -6.15 -1.52 8.99
CA THR A 53 -5.11 -2.55 9.06
C THR A 53 -3.74 -1.96 8.73
N TRP A 54 -3.62 -1.20 7.63
CA TRP A 54 -2.34 -0.62 7.23
C TRP A 54 -1.84 0.41 8.24
N SER A 55 -2.72 1.24 8.82
CA SER A 55 -2.31 2.19 9.87
C SER A 55 -1.72 1.49 11.09
N LYS A 56 -2.31 0.36 11.49
CA LYS A 56 -1.78 -0.48 12.58
C LYS A 56 -0.42 -1.06 12.22
N ASP A 57 -0.31 -1.70 11.06
CA ASP A 57 0.94 -2.32 10.61
C ASP A 57 2.06 -1.28 10.46
N LEU A 58 1.72 -0.09 9.94
CA LEU A 58 2.66 1.02 9.81
C LEU A 58 3.11 1.55 11.18
N GLY A 59 2.21 1.67 12.15
CA GLY A 59 2.56 2.03 13.54
C GLY A 59 3.58 1.07 14.15
N GLU A 60 3.39 -0.25 13.95
CA GLU A 60 4.33 -1.27 14.38
C GLU A 60 5.68 -1.18 13.63
N ILE A 61 5.65 -1.00 12.30
CA ILE A 61 6.87 -0.82 11.50
C ILE A 61 7.68 0.38 11.99
N MET A 62 7.04 1.52 12.24
CA MET A 62 7.70 2.74 12.70
C MET A 62 8.28 2.63 14.11
N LYS A 63 7.64 1.84 14.99
CA LYS A 63 8.20 1.48 16.30
C LYS A 63 9.50 0.68 16.14
N LEU A 64 9.50 -0.32 15.26
CA LEU A 64 10.64 -1.24 15.07
C LEU A 64 11.90 -0.53 14.60
N THR A 65 11.79 0.49 13.75
CA THR A 65 12.95 1.14 13.12
C THR A 65 13.74 2.06 14.06
N SER A 66 13.10 2.68 15.06
CA SER A 66 13.75 3.72 15.88
C SER A 66 14.52 3.17 17.09
N HIS A 67 14.08 2.04 17.66
CA HIS A 67 14.66 1.49 18.89
C HIS A 67 15.57 0.28 18.67
N LYS A 68 15.18 -0.63 17.76
CA LYS A 68 15.93 -1.88 17.54
C LYS A 68 17.27 -1.66 16.84
N GLU A 69 17.42 -0.63 16.00
CA GLU A 69 18.71 -0.38 15.34
C GLU A 69 19.80 0.02 16.35
N ILE A 70 19.48 0.88 17.32
CA ILE A 70 20.41 1.26 18.38
C ILE A 70 20.67 0.07 19.32
N GLU A 71 19.61 -0.64 19.73
CA GLU A 71 19.70 -1.79 20.62
C GLU A 71 20.55 -2.92 20.02
N ASN A 72 20.33 -3.27 18.74
CA ASN A 72 21.13 -4.30 18.06
C ASN A 72 22.61 -3.91 17.93
N ILE A 73 22.93 -2.63 17.70
CA ILE A 73 24.32 -2.16 17.66
C ILE A 73 24.95 -2.25 19.05
N LEU A 74 24.20 -1.90 20.10
CA LEU A 74 24.63 -2.01 21.49
C LEU A 74 24.87 -3.48 21.87
N GLU A 75 23.91 -4.36 21.61
CA GLU A 75 24.00 -5.79 21.96
C GLU A 75 25.13 -6.50 21.22
N LYS A 76 25.26 -6.31 19.89
CA LYS A 76 26.41 -6.84 19.14
C LYS A 76 27.71 -6.25 19.62
N GLY A 77 27.74 -4.95 19.92
CA GLY A 77 28.93 -4.28 20.39
C GLY A 77 29.45 -4.83 21.72
N LEU A 78 28.52 -5.08 22.65
CA LEU A 78 28.80 -5.66 23.96
C LEU A 78 29.16 -7.14 23.88
N LYS A 79 28.47 -7.92 23.04
CA LYS A 79 28.70 -9.36 22.87
C LYS A 79 30.03 -9.68 22.19
N ASP A 80 30.39 -8.90 21.18
CA ASP A 80 31.57 -9.15 20.35
C ASP A 80 32.84 -8.44 20.89
N GLY A 81 32.72 -7.71 22.00
CA GLY A 81 33.85 -7.03 22.65
C GLY A 81 34.53 -6.00 21.76
N ILE A 82 33.78 -5.35 20.85
CA ILE A 82 34.38 -4.42 19.89
C ILE A 82 34.84 -3.14 20.59
N GLY A 83 36.04 -2.68 20.22
CA GLY A 83 36.60 -1.43 20.74
C GLY A 83 35.77 -0.20 20.37
N ILE A 84 35.87 0.85 21.18
CA ILE A 84 35.02 2.06 21.11
C ILE A 84 35.04 2.72 19.71
N ASN A 85 36.17 2.70 19.01
CA ASN A 85 36.30 3.25 17.66
C ASN A 85 35.49 2.47 16.61
N THR A 86 35.44 1.14 16.73
CA THR A 86 34.65 0.28 15.85
C THR A 86 33.17 0.46 16.13
N PHE A 87 32.81 0.57 17.41
CA PHE A 87 31.44 0.88 17.84
C PHE A 87 30.96 2.23 17.30
N THR A 88 31.76 3.29 17.46
CA THR A 88 31.46 4.62 16.90
C THR A 88 31.31 4.57 15.37
N ARG A 89 32.18 3.82 14.68
CA ARG A 89 32.07 3.65 13.22
C ARG A 89 30.81 2.88 12.82
N ASN A 90 30.38 1.88 13.58
CA ASN A 90 29.13 1.16 13.34
C ASN A 90 27.91 2.06 13.52
N ILE A 91 27.91 2.96 14.52
CA ILE A 91 26.85 3.97 14.68
C ILE A 91 26.85 4.98 13.52
N LEU A 92 28.03 5.41 13.06
CA LEU A 92 28.13 6.33 11.93
C LEU A 92 27.67 5.67 10.63
N ASN A 93 27.99 4.40 10.42
CA ASN A 93 27.68 3.65 9.21
C ASN A 93 26.28 3.02 9.20
N SER A 94 25.62 2.89 10.35
CA SER A 94 24.26 2.34 10.44
C SER A 94 23.19 3.28 9.85
N GLY A 95 23.57 4.52 9.53
CA GLY A 95 22.62 5.52 9.04
C GLY A 95 21.65 6.03 10.10
N ILE A 96 21.86 5.71 11.40
CA ILE A 96 21.08 6.26 12.53
C ILE A 96 21.22 7.79 12.64
N ARG A 97 22.25 8.37 12.03
CA ARG A 97 22.39 9.84 11.94
C ARG A 97 21.77 10.44 10.68
N ASP A 98 21.24 9.61 9.79
CA ASP A 98 20.68 10.01 8.51
C ASP A 98 19.13 10.07 8.54
N GLU A 99 18.62 10.61 9.64
CA GLU A 99 17.19 10.68 9.97
C GLU A 99 16.38 11.33 8.85
N TYR A 100 16.91 12.36 8.19
CA TYR A 100 16.24 13.02 7.08
C TYR A 100 15.99 12.07 5.89
N TYR A 101 16.99 11.30 5.47
CA TYR A 101 16.84 10.41 4.31
C TYR A 101 15.98 9.19 4.63
N LYS A 102 16.06 8.66 5.86
CA LYS A 102 15.16 7.61 6.35
C LYS A 102 13.71 8.10 6.38
N ALA A 103 13.46 9.24 7.04
CA ALA A 103 12.14 9.85 7.13
C ALA A 103 11.58 10.17 5.74
N ARG A 104 12.40 10.73 4.83
CA ARG A 104 11.97 11.02 3.45
C ARG A 104 11.62 9.75 2.68
N ARG A 105 12.41 8.68 2.81
CA ARG A 105 12.16 7.40 2.12
C ARG A 105 10.84 6.78 2.58
N VAL A 106 10.61 6.77 3.89
CA VAL A 106 9.36 6.34 4.50
C VAL A 106 8.20 7.20 3.97
N ALA A 107 8.29 8.52 4.12
CA ALA A 107 7.24 9.43 3.69
C ALA A 107 6.86 9.25 2.22
N VAL A 108 7.85 9.17 1.32
CA VAL A 108 7.60 8.92 -0.11
C VAL A 108 6.95 7.55 -0.34
N THR A 109 7.43 6.51 0.33
CA THR A 109 6.87 5.15 0.18
C THR A 109 5.42 5.10 0.62
N GLU A 110 5.10 5.70 1.76
CA GLU A 110 3.75 5.60 2.34
C GLU A 110 2.74 6.54 1.69
N VAL A 111 3.16 7.75 1.29
CA VAL A 111 2.30 8.64 0.49
C VAL A 111 1.97 8.01 -0.86
N LEU A 112 2.96 7.44 -1.55
CA LEU A 112 2.70 6.73 -2.81
C LEU A 112 1.83 5.48 -2.59
N THR A 113 1.97 4.79 -1.46
CA THR A 113 1.12 3.65 -1.11
C THR A 113 -0.33 4.09 -0.95
N ALA A 114 -0.59 5.19 -0.23
CA ALA A 114 -1.94 5.74 -0.06
C ALA A 114 -2.57 6.17 -1.40
N HIS A 115 -1.81 6.87 -2.25
CA HIS A 115 -2.29 7.25 -3.59
C HIS A 115 -2.65 6.04 -4.45
N ARG A 116 -1.85 4.98 -4.41
CA ARG A 116 -2.10 3.77 -5.22
C ARG A 116 -3.26 2.93 -4.68
N ALA A 117 -3.44 2.87 -3.36
CA ALA A 117 -4.63 2.28 -2.77
C ALA A 117 -5.89 3.07 -3.18
N ALA A 118 -5.85 4.40 -3.11
CA ALA A 118 -6.94 5.25 -3.56
C ALA A 118 -7.24 5.09 -5.06
N GLN A 119 -6.20 5.00 -5.89
CA GLN A 119 -6.34 4.78 -7.32
C GLN A 119 -6.97 3.41 -7.62
N GLN A 120 -6.57 2.36 -6.90
CA GLN A 120 -7.16 1.03 -7.03
C GLN A 120 -8.65 1.04 -6.66
N GLU A 121 -9.02 1.65 -5.53
CA GLU A 121 -10.43 1.84 -5.14
C GLU A 121 -11.22 2.59 -6.22
N ALA A 122 -10.67 3.71 -6.71
CA ALA A 122 -11.31 4.50 -7.75
C ALA A 122 -11.53 3.71 -9.05
N PHE A 123 -10.56 2.85 -9.42
CA PHE A 123 -10.72 1.97 -10.59
C PHE A 123 -11.80 0.92 -10.37
N MET A 124 -11.88 0.33 -9.17
CA MET A 124 -12.90 -0.68 -8.85
C MET A 124 -14.32 -0.08 -8.81
N GLN A 125 -14.46 1.15 -8.32
CA GLN A 125 -15.75 1.86 -8.32
C GLN A 125 -16.15 2.37 -9.71
N SER A 126 -15.18 2.66 -10.59
CA SER A 126 -15.44 3.23 -11.90
C SER A 126 -16.01 2.16 -12.83
N PRO A 127 -17.28 2.24 -13.25
CA PRO A 127 -17.87 1.21 -14.11
C PRO A 127 -17.22 1.17 -15.50
N ALA A 128 -16.49 2.22 -15.87
CA ALA A 128 -15.79 2.30 -17.14
C ALA A 128 -14.40 1.64 -17.11
N VAL A 129 -13.86 1.25 -15.95
CA VAL A 129 -12.54 0.63 -15.85
C VAL A 129 -12.69 -0.89 -15.70
N GLU A 130 -12.43 -1.62 -16.79
CA GLU A 130 -12.57 -3.08 -16.79
C GLU A 130 -11.26 -3.76 -16.37
N ASP A 131 -10.14 -3.26 -16.89
CA ASP A 131 -8.81 -3.76 -16.58
C ASP A 131 -7.90 -2.65 -16.05
N LYS A 132 -6.84 -3.09 -15.39
CA LYS A 132 -5.72 -2.26 -14.96
C LYS A 132 -4.41 -2.81 -15.54
N LYS A 133 -3.48 -1.91 -15.83
CA LYS A 133 -2.18 -2.24 -16.40
C LYS A 133 -1.05 -1.73 -15.51
N TRP A 134 -0.07 -2.58 -15.25
CA TRP A 134 1.15 -2.18 -14.58
C TRP A 134 2.01 -1.34 -15.51
N ARG A 135 2.49 -0.19 -15.04
CA ARG A 135 3.36 0.71 -15.80
C ARG A 135 4.65 1.04 -15.07
N HIS A 136 5.77 0.76 -15.72
CA HIS A 136 7.09 1.19 -15.28
C HIS A 136 7.37 2.61 -15.80
N THR A 137 7.76 3.52 -14.90
CA THR A 137 7.93 4.96 -15.21
C THR A 137 9.31 5.33 -15.78
N GLY A 138 10.17 4.36 -16.03
CA GLY A 138 11.47 4.53 -16.66
C GLY A 138 12.65 4.69 -15.69
N ALA A 139 13.83 4.95 -16.25
CA ALA A 139 15.11 4.98 -15.51
C ALA A 139 15.62 6.39 -15.18
N TYR A 140 14.79 7.42 -15.34
CA TYR A 140 15.25 8.80 -15.09
C TYR A 140 15.60 9.00 -13.62
N ARG A 141 16.88 9.27 -13.34
CA ARG A 141 17.45 9.39 -11.98
C ARG A 141 17.16 8.18 -11.07
N ASN A 142 16.91 7.02 -11.66
CA ASN A 142 16.61 5.79 -10.94
C ASN A 142 17.35 4.61 -11.60
N LYS A 143 17.72 3.60 -10.80
CA LYS A 143 18.18 2.30 -11.30
C LYS A 143 17.03 1.30 -11.11
N PRO A 144 16.22 1.05 -12.16
CA PRO A 144 15.04 0.23 -12.01
C PRO A 144 15.42 -1.23 -11.72
N ARG A 145 14.57 -1.91 -10.95
CA ARG A 145 14.69 -3.34 -10.69
C ARG A 145 14.16 -4.09 -11.90
N GLN A 146 14.93 -5.05 -12.42
CA GLN A 146 14.59 -5.70 -13.69
C GLN A 146 13.22 -6.39 -13.62
N ASN A 147 12.91 -7.10 -12.53
CA ASN A 147 11.61 -7.72 -12.32
C ASN A 147 10.43 -6.72 -12.38
N HIS A 148 10.63 -5.44 -11.99
CA HIS A 148 9.61 -4.38 -12.11
C HIS A 148 9.51 -3.80 -13.52
N VAL A 149 10.61 -3.81 -14.27
CA VAL A 149 10.60 -3.47 -15.71
C VAL A 149 9.86 -4.54 -16.49
N ASP A 150 10.08 -5.82 -16.15
CA ASP A 150 9.44 -6.97 -16.80
C ASP A 150 7.93 -7.02 -16.54
N MET A 151 7.45 -6.42 -15.44
CA MET A 151 6.02 -6.22 -15.19
C MET A 151 5.37 -5.17 -16.12
N ASP A 152 6.14 -4.30 -16.78
CA ASP A 152 5.56 -3.23 -17.61
C ASP A 152 4.63 -3.81 -18.69
N GLY A 153 3.39 -3.32 -18.71
CA GLY A 153 2.39 -3.75 -19.66
C GLY A 153 1.55 -4.96 -19.23
N GLN A 154 1.87 -5.62 -18.11
CA GLN A 154 1.01 -6.66 -17.54
C GLN A 154 -0.38 -6.08 -17.29
N GLN A 155 -1.42 -6.73 -17.83
CA GLN A 155 -2.82 -6.30 -17.77
C GLN A 155 -3.65 -7.40 -17.10
N VAL A 156 -4.45 -7.02 -16.13
CA VAL A 156 -5.36 -7.91 -15.40
C VAL A 156 -6.71 -7.21 -15.19
N PRO A 157 -7.81 -7.95 -15.00
CA PRO A 157 -9.08 -7.35 -14.58
C PRO A 157 -8.90 -6.48 -13.34
N VAL A 158 -9.70 -5.43 -13.21
CA VAL A 158 -9.49 -4.41 -12.15
C VAL A 158 -9.48 -5.01 -10.73
N ASN A 159 -10.29 -6.04 -10.49
CA ASN A 159 -10.43 -6.72 -9.20
C ASN A 159 -9.39 -7.84 -8.97
N GLU A 160 -8.58 -8.18 -9.96
CA GLU A 160 -7.59 -9.25 -9.87
C GLU A 160 -6.20 -8.71 -9.51
N PRO A 161 -5.36 -9.49 -8.80
CA PRO A 161 -3.99 -9.09 -8.53
C PRO A 161 -3.10 -9.23 -9.77
N PHE A 162 -2.00 -8.48 -9.80
CA PHE A 162 -0.89 -8.78 -10.71
C PHE A 162 -0.09 -9.97 -10.19
N GLU A 163 0.71 -10.58 -11.05
CA GLU A 163 1.72 -11.55 -10.66
C GLU A 163 3.12 -10.92 -10.76
N LEU A 164 3.84 -10.88 -9.63
CA LEU A 164 5.21 -10.37 -9.55
C LEU A 164 6.15 -11.48 -9.07
N SER A 165 7.13 -11.85 -9.88
CA SER A 165 8.27 -12.65 -9.44
C SER A 165 9.23 -11.79 -8.61
N GLY A 166 9.42 -12.17 -7.34
CA GLY A 166 10.28 -11.44 -6.40
C GLY A 166 11.76 -11.53 -6.75
N ILE A 167 12.51 -10.45 -6.51
CA ILE A 167 13.95 -10.33 -6.72
C ILE A 167 14.74 -11.32 -5.86
N ASN A 168 14.20 -11.65 -4.67
CA ASN A 168 14.74 -12.63 -3.74
C ASN A 168 14.08 -14.02 -3.88
N GLY A 169 13.34 -14.24 -4.97
CA GLY A 169 12.55 -15.45 -5.20
C GLY A 169 11.13 -15.37 -4.65
N GLY A 170 10.30 -16.33 -5.06
CA GLY A 170 8.87 -16.37 -4.75
C GLY A 170 8.00 -15.57 -5.73
N THR A 171 6.70 -15.78 -5.64
CA THR A 171 5.68 -15.07 -6.42
C THR A 171 4.78 -14.31 -5.47
N HIS A 172 4.56 -13.03 -5.76
CA HIS A 172 3.68 -12.14 -5.01
C HIS A 172 2.50 -11.72 -5.88
N TYR A 173 1.37 -11.45 -5.24
CA TYR A 173 0.12 -11.10 -5.89
C TYR A 173 -0.37 -9.69 -5.47
N PRO A 174 0.36 -8.61 -5.80
CA PRO A 174 -0.03 -7.26 -5.41
C PRO A 174 -1.26 -6.78 -6.22
N MET A 175 -2.17 -6.08 -5.56
CA MET A 175 -3.27 -5.41 -6.26
C MET A 175 -2.80 -4.18 -7.03
N PHE A 176 -1.74 -3.53 -6.57
CA PHE A 176 -1.16 -2.33 -7.16
C PHE A 176 0.35 -2.23 -6.90
N PRO A 177 1.11 -1.39 -7.63
CA PRO A 177 2.52 -1.21 -7.37
C PRO A 177 2.83 -0.73 -5.96
N GLY A 178 3.79 -1.36 -5.30
CA GLY A 178 4.14 -1.00 -3.92
C GLY A 178 3.07 -1.33 -2.87
N ASP A 179 2.10 -2.18 -3.22
CA ASP A 179 1.13 -2.78 -2.29
C ASP A 179 1.83 -3.30 -1.02
N PRO A 180 1.31 -3.00 0.19
CA PRO A 180 1.85 -3.48 1.45
C PRO A 180 2.06 -5.00 1.56
N ILE A 181 1.36 -5.83 0.78
CA ILE A 181 1.62 -7.28 0.73
C ILE A 181 3.03 -7.61 0.19
N LEU A 182 3.65 -6.68 -0.53
CA LEU A 182 4.98 -6.84 -1.08
C LEU A 182 6.06 -6.69 0.00
N PRO A 183 7.13 -7.50 -0.06
CA PRO A 183 8.26 -7.32 0.83
C PRO A 183 8.97 -5.98 0.58
N PRO A 184 9.73 -5.44 1.56
CA PRO A 184 10.35 -4.12 1.48
C PRO A 184 11.17 -3.89 0.21
N GLU A 185 11.94 -4.88 -0.24
CA GLU A 185 12.75 -4.85 -1.46
C GLU A 185 11.92 -4.67 -2.74
N GLU A 186 10.64 -5.02 -2.71
CA GLU A 186 9.73 -4.90 -3.85
C GLU A 186 8.92 -3.59 -3.86
N ARG A 187 8.67 -2.98 -2.69
CA ARG A 187 7.85 -1.76 -2.60
C ARG A 187 8.62 -0.46 -2.33
N ILE A 188 9.73 -0.49 -1.59
CA ILE A 188 10.48 0.71 -1.25
C ILE A 188 11.14 1.30 -2.51
N ASN A 189 11.07 2.62 -2.65
CA ASN A 189 11.52 3.36 -3.85
C ASN A 189 10.89 2.88 -5.16
N CYS A 190 9.76 2.18 -5.11
CA CYS A 190 8.99 1.82 -6.30
C CYS A 190 8.30 3.07 -6.85
N HIS A 191 8.52 3.35 -8.14
CA HIS A 191 7.89 4.46 -8.86
C HIS A 191 6.94 3.97 -9.96
N CYS A 192 6.66 2.67 -10.03
CA CYS A 192 5.67 2.11 -10.93
C CYS A 192 4.27 2.65 -10.59
N ILE A 193 3.40 2.69 -11.58
CA ILE A 193 2.02 3.20 -11.47
C ILE A 193 1.05 2.19 -12.09
N GLN A 194 -0.24 2.36 -11.82
CA GLN A 194 -1.28 1.68 -12.58
C GLN A 194 -1.83 2.61 -13.64
N GLN A 195 -2.22 2.02 -14.76
CA GLN A 195 -2.94 2.70 -15.82
C GLN A 195 -4.30 2.01 -16.00
N PRO A 196 -5.42 2.75 -16.01
CA PRO A 196 -6.73 2.17 -16.25
C PRO A 196 -6.88 1.83 -17.73
N VAL A 197 -7.59 0.73 -18.03
CA VAL A 197 -8.06 0.40 -19.36
C VAL A 197 -9.54 0.69 -19.41
N VAL A 198 -9.88 1.79 -20.07
CA VAL A 198 -11.23 2.37 -20.03
C VAL A 198 -12.09 1.89 -21.19
N ASN A 199 -13.27 1.33 -20.87
CA ASN A 199 -14.32 1.03 -21.83
C ASN A 199 -15.12 2.28 -22.19
N LYS A 200 -14.82 2.84 -23.38
CA LYS A 200 -15.48 4.04 -23.90
C LYS A 200 -16.99 3.88 -24.11
N LYS A 201 -17.52 2.66 -24.25
CA LYS A 201 -18.96 2.43 -24.38
C LYS A 201 -19.67 2.75 -23.07
N ILE A 202 -19.08 2.39 -21.93
CA ILE A 202 -19.62 2.70 -20.61
C ILE A 202 -19.59 4.22 -20.36
N LEU A 203 -18.51 4.90 -20.75
CA LEU A 203 -18.46 6.37 -20.69
C LEU A 203 -19.54 7.06 -21.54
N GLY A 204 -20.06 6.40 -22.56
CA GLY A 204 -21.15 6.91 -23.40
C GLY A 204 -22.54 6.73 -22.79
N LEU A 205 -22.68 6.04 -21.65
CA LEU A 205 -23.94 5.91 -20.93
C LEU A 205 -24.33 7.22 -20.25
N SER A 206 -25.62 7.36 -19.93
CA SER A 206 -26.09 8.50 -19.14
C SER A 206 -25.39 8.53 -17.78
N LEU A 207 -25.22 9.73 -17.23
CA LEU A 207 -24.63 9.89 -15.89
C LEU A 207 -25.40 9.08 -14.83
N GLU A 208 -26.73 9.05 -14.92
CA GLU A 208 -27.59 8.27 -14.01
C GLU A 208 -27.26 6.77 -14.08
N GLU A 209 -27.08 6.21 -15.28
CA GLU A 209 -26.73 4.79 -15.42
C GLU A 209 -25.31 4.50 -14.92
N ARG A 210 -24.35 5.41 -15.17
CA ARG A 210 -22.99 5.29 -14.62
C ARG A 210 -22.97 5.35 -13.10
N GLN A 211 -23.78 6.22 -12.48
CA GLN A 211 -23.94 6.29 -11.03
C GLN A 211 -24.57 5.02 -10.47
N ARG A 212 -25.58 4.46 -11.15
CA ARG A 212 -26.19 3.17 -10.77
C ARG A 212 -25.15 2.04 -10.79
N LEU A 213 -24.35 1.95 -11.85
CA LEU A 213 -23.30 0.94 -11.99
C LEU A 213 -22.17 1.13 -10.97
N GLN A 214 -21.80 2.39 -10.66
CA GLN A 214 -20.84 2.69 -9.60
C GLN A 214 -21.34 2.16 -8.24
N GLN A 215 -22.62 2.42 -7.91
CA GLN A 215 -23.19 1.92 -6.65
C GLN A 215 -23.21 0.38 -6.62
N GLU A 216 -23.58 -0.26 -7.73
CA GLU A 216 -23.53 -1.72 -7.86
C GLU A 216 -22.11 -2.28 -7.66
N ALA A 217 -21.08 -1.59 -8.17
CA ALA A 217 -19.69 -1.96 -7.94
C ALA A 217 -19.30 -1.85 -6.45
N ILE A 218 -19.68 -0.76 -5.78
CA ILE A 218 -19.43 -0.57 -4.34
C ILE A 218 -20.12 -1.67 -3.52
N ASP A 219 -21.39 -1.95 -3.81
CA ASP A 219 -22.18 -2.96 -3.09
C ASP A 219 -21.54 -4.35 -3.24
N ASN A 220 -21.11 -4.71 -4.46
CA ASN A 220 -20.42 -5.98 -4.71
C ASN A 220 -19.08 -6.06 -3.96
N MET A 221 -18.30 -4.98 -3.92
CA MET A 221 -17.03 -4.92 -3.17
C MET A 221 -17.25 -5.14 -1.67
N ASP A 222 -18.30 -4.54 -1.13
CA ASP A 222 -18.68 -4.67 0.27
C ASP A 222 -19.13 -6.09 0.61
N ASP A 223 -19.96 -6.69 -0.23
CA ASP A 223 -20.43 -8.07 -0.08
C ASP A 223 -19.28 -9.09 -0.14
N GLU A 224 -18.35 -8.92 -1.09
CA GLU A 224 -17.15 -9.76 -1.20
C GLU A 224 -16.26 -9.63 0.04
N TRP A 225 -16.04 -8.41 0.51
CA TRP A 225 -15.25 -8.16 1.71
C TRP A 225 -15.88 -8.80 2.95
N GLU A 226 -17.20 -8.71 3.11
CA GLU A 226 -17.89 -9.34 4.23
C GLU A 226 -17.77 -10.87 4.21
N LYS A 227 -17.86 -11.49 3.03
CA LYS A 227 -17.62 -12.93 2.86
C LYS A 227 -16.18 -13.32 3.23
N GLU A 228 -15.19 -12.55 2.77
CA GLU A 228 -13.79 -12.78 3.13
C GLU A 228 -13.55 -12.62 4.64
N LEU A 229 -14.19 -11.62 5.26
CA LEU A 229 -14.07 -11.36 6.69
C LEU A 229 -14.71 -12.47 7.52
N ASP A 230 -15.90 -12.94 7.13
CA ASP A 230 -16.57 -14.09 7.76
C ASP A 230 -15.70 -15.34 7.68
N ALA A 231 -15.18 -15.66 6.49
CA ALA A 231 -14.29 -16.80 6.28
C ALA A 231 -13.02 -16.72 7.16
N LYS A 232 -12.38 -15.55 7.26
CA LYS A 232 -11.23 -15.32 8.15
C LYS A 232 -11.60 -15.51 9.62
N ASN A 233 -12.76 -15.04 10.04
CA ASN A 233 -13.23 -15.17 11.42
C ASN A 233 -13.55 -16.62 11.78
N LYS A 234 -14.21 -17.37 10.88
CA LYS A 234 -14.47 -18.81 11.03
C LYS A 234 -13.16 -19.60 11.16
N ALA A 235 -12.21 -19.36 10.25
CA ALA A 235 -10.89 -20.00 10.29
C ALA A 235 -10.17 -19.72 11.61
N LYS A 236 -10.20 -18.48 12.10
CA LYS A 236 -9.61 -18.10 13.39
C LYS A 236 -10.31 -18.74 14.59
N ALA A 237 -11.62 -18.98 14.48
CA ALA A 237 -12.42 -19.66 15.49
C ALA A 237 -12.33 -21.20 15.43
N GLY A 238 -11.63 -21.75 14.42
CA GLY A 238 -11.53 -23.19 14.21
C GLY A 238 -12.86 -23.84 13.80
N ILE A 239 -13.74 -23.08 13.16
CA ILE A 239 -15.02 -23.57 12.63
C ILE A 239 -14.79 -23.95 11.17
N GLU A 240 -14.85 -25.25 10.87
CA GLU A 240 -14.92 -25.76 9.49
C GLU A 240 -16.38 -25.68 9.01
N ASP A 241 -16.57 -25.35 7.72
CA ASP A 241 -17.90 -25.17 7.09
C ASP A 241 -18.72 -26.47 7.02
#